data_AF-A0A1C5UQC9-F1
#
_entry.id   AF-A0A1C5UQC9-F1
#
_cell.length_a   1.000
_cell.length_b   1.000
_cell.length_c   1.000
_cell.angle_alpha   90.00
_cell.angle_beta   90.00
_cell.angle_gamma   90.00
#
_symmetry.space_group_name_H-M   'P 1'
#
loop_
_entity.id
_entity.type
_entity.pdbx_description
1 polymer ?
#
loop_
_entity_poly.entity_id
_entity_poly.type
_entity_poly.pdbx_seq_one_letter_code
_entity_poly.pdbx_strand_id
1 'polypeptide(L)'
;MKSIKNYYIAAACCACAVLPGHMTAQEANDSTKANFFNAMDYIRQKRYIPEGRKVDPQAKGRNVSVSAFGGASKLAGEGSWMPMSKEFGVSLTKDVTSFNSYRLTLEGAQNKQMKRGGVEIAHLFRIMDYVWGYNDRTAWNVETVIGLGGYTTQLTKDDSRHYAGALFGGLHVSYLLGSHLEMFAEPRLNLFTDGIDGRDSQKKYDLGAQAVVGLTYRFTGIPMDNLPRPNADVLDNLFYEFYVGIQGDYSARVRRAPQMNGLLEPVGPAMGIGIGKWFLPLGVRGTIFGGLHRTVPDDGKMDTRKEVYAGLRLEGMLNLNRLFNCGVTDPKLEVNLTGGVEVGGVAHRGKTYAKKVRPFIGPTAGGQLLYAVNDRIGVFGQARWSRNNYTQTFVGGRKSQDRRMQNLSVEMGVQYRRRAEDVNKKDIFFEPYNFASVAVGASYPMRIGDTRLKKMMHHLGQQFSLSYGRRYSQYASVRGNLEVGHLQYGRGGHTYPLTLGADYMVDFTALAAGYNRERICTVEGFAGILYTHHGAARKDYFGMQGGLKETIRVNDRWGIFAEEAMRAYKGAIIPGARTLTNGEFSLMPYANLGVSYIFWK
;
A
#
# COMPACT_ATOMS: atom_id res chain seq x y z
N MET A 1 23.39 -40.29 48.62
CA MET A 1 24.83 -40.21 48.27
C MET A 1 25.02 -38.95 47.44
N LYS A 2 25.46 -37.88 48.11
CA LYS A 2 26.86 -37.41 48.09
C LYS A 2 27.21 -36.77 46.72
N SER A 3 27.27 -35.43 46.59
CA SER A 3 28.38 -34.57 47.10
C SER A 3 29.58 -34.67 46.12
N ILE A 4 30.23 -33.61 45.62
CA ILE A 4 30.39 -32.24 46.11
C ILE A 4 31.28 -31.45 45.11
N LYS A 5 30.98 -30.15 44.95
CA LYS A 5 31.88 -28.95 44.94
C LYS A 5 33.05 -28.87 43.94
N ASN A 6 33.61 -27.72 43.55
CA ASN A 6 33.53 -26.25 43.74
C ASN A 6 34.79 -25.73 42.97
N TYR A 7 35.10 -24.48 42.63
CA TYR A 7 35.08 -23.17 43.31
C TYR A 7 35.13 -22.09 42.20
N TYR A 8 34.26 -21.08 42.19
CA TYR A 8 34.41 -19.71 42.74
C TYR A 8 35.56 -18.85 42.16
N ILE A 9 35.20 -17.60 41.78
CA ILE A 9 35.81 -16.28 42.10
C ILE A 9 35.11 -15.25 41.17
N ALA A 10 34.20 -14.41 41.72
CA ALA A 10 34.41 -13.00 42.12
C ALA A 10 34.33 -12.02 40.93
N ALA A 11 33.79 -10.81 40.98
CA ALA A 11 33.17 -10.00 42.03
C ALA A 11 32.31 -8.94 41.31
N ALA A 12 31.10 -8.69 41.79
CA ALA A 12 30.31 -7.51 41.43
C ALA A 12 30.05 -6.75 42.74
N CYS A 13 30.90 -5.75 43.01
CA CYS A 13 30.70 -4.73 44.04
C CYS A 13 31.74 -3.61 43.91
N CYS A 14 31.26 -2.39 43.71
CA CYS A 14 31.67 -1.12 44.33
C CYS A 14 30.60 -0.07 43.92
N ALA A 15 29.47 0.01 44.65
CA ALA A 15 29.23 0.84 45.85
C ALA A 15 28.73 2.26 45.45
N CYS A 16 27.66 2.84 45.98
CA CYS A 16 26.96 2.71 47.27
C CYS A 16 25.42 2.81 47.03
N ALA A 17 24.54 1.94 47.51
CA ALA A 17 24.13 1.67 48.90
C ALA A 17 23.73 2.94 49.67
N VAL A 18 22.42 3.12 49.92
CA VAL A 18 21.79 3.08 51.27
C VAL A 18 20.27 3.22 51.09
N LEU A 19 19.53 2.14 51.37
CA LEU A 19 18.16 2.15 51.87
C LEU A 19 18.15 1.22 53.08
N PRO A 20 17.93 1.71 54.31
CA PRO A 20 17.64 0.85 55.44
C PRO A 20 16.13 0.82 55.71
N GLY A 21 15.61 -0.41 55.82
CA GLY A 21 14.80 -0.82 56.96
C GLY A 21 13.38 -0.26 57.04
N HIS A 22 12.42 -1.11 56.70
CA HIS A 22 11.09 -1.02 57.28
C HIS A 22 11.15 -1.13 58.80
N MET A 23 10.38 -0.25 59.42
CA MET A 23 10.17 -0.05 60.83
C MET A 23 9.53 -1.28 61.49
N THR A 24 9.97 -1.60 62.71
CA THR A 24 9.11 -2.19 63.74
C THR A 24 9.27 -1.39 65.03
N ALA A 25 8.13 -1.20 65.68
CA ALA A 25 7.79 -0.21 66.69
C ALA A 25 8.69 -0.16 67.94
N GLN A 26 8.83 1.06 68.47
CA GLN A 26 8.84 1.29 69.90
C GLN A 26 8.15 2.63 70.18
N GLU A 27 6.92 2.58 70.68
CA GLU A 27 6.29 3.73 71.31
C GLU A 27 7.02 4.01 72.63
N ALA A 28 7.60 5.20 72.72
CA ALA A 28 7.90 5.84 74.00
C ALA A 28 7.72 7.35 73.80
N ASN A 29 6.70 7.89 74.45
CA ASN A 29 6.51 9.33 74.61
C ASN A 29 7.71 9.92 75.36
N ASP A 30 8.41 10.87 74.75
CA ASP A 30 9.09 11.88 75.56
C ASP A 30 9.10 13.25 74.86
N SER A 31 8.81 14.26 75.66
CA SER A 31 8.47 15.62 75.30
C SER A 31 9.71 16.50 75.20
N THR A 32 10.05 17.01 74.01
CA THR A 32 10.73 18.32 73.86
C THR A 32 10.61 18.82 72.42
N LYS A 33 9.98 20.00 72.25
CA LYS A 33 9.93 20.74 70.99
C LYS A 33 11.32 21.30 70.68
N ALA A 34 12.04 20.68 69.74
CA ALA A 34 13.14 21.31 69.03
C ALA A 34 12.70 21.52 67.58
N ASN A 35 12.59 22.79 67.17
CA ASN A 35 12.35 23.15 65.78
C ASN A 35 13.56 22.71 64.93
N PHE A 36 13.50 21.51 64.37
CA PHE A 36 14.47 21.05 63.39
C PHE A 36 14.29 21.86 62.10
N PHE A 37 15.21 22.78 61.84
CA PHE A 37 15.37 23.35 60.50
C PHE A 37 15.85 22.24 59.56
N ASN A 38 14.94 21.74 58.72
CA ASN A 38 15.25 20.75 57.71
C ASN A 38 15.87 21.45 56.49
N ALA A 39 17.21 21.48 56.41
CA ALA A 39 17.93 22.04 55.25
C ALA A 39 17.56 21.35 53.93
N MET A 40 17.01 20.12 53.97
CA MET A 40 16.50 19.42 52.80
C MET A 40 15.21 20.05 52.25
N ASP A 41 14.37 20.64 53.11
CA ASP A 41 13.17 21.37 52.69
C ASP A 41 13.51 22.74 52.07
N TYR A 42 14.67 23.31 52.43
CA TYR A 42 15.20 24.53 51.81
C TYR A 42 15.87 24.26 50.44
N ILE A 43 16.59 23.14 50.29
CA ILE A 43 17.13 22.69 48.99
C ILE A 43 15.99 22.26 48.03
N ARG A 44 14.87 21.79 48.59
CA ARG A 44 13.61 21.52 47.88
C ARG A 44 12.69 22.73 47.76
N GLN A 45 13.20 23.96 47.87
CA GLN A 45 12.52 25.11 47.27
C GLN A 45 12.25 24.75 45.81
N LYS A 46 11.00 24.36 45.54
CA LYS A 46 10.52 23.93 44.23
C LYS A 46 10.91 25.03 43.26
N ARG A 47 11.96 24.80 42.45
CA ARG A 47 12.15 25.60 41.24
C ARG A 47 10.80 25.54 40.53
N TYR A 48 10.24 26.71 40.26
CA TYR A 48 9.00 26.80 39.50
C TYR A 48 9.21 26.05 38.19
N ILE A 49 8.60 24.86 38.07
CA ILE A 49 8.52 24.11 36.82
C ILE A 49 7.19 24.57 36.22
N PRO A 50 7.22 25.27 35.09
CA PRO A 50 5.99 25.68 34.40
C PRO A 50 5.08 24.49 34.10
N GLU A 51 3.77 24.72 33.96
CA GLU A 51 2.87 23.67 33.48
C GLU A 51 3.35 23.16 32.11
N GLY A 52 3.65 21.86 32.04
CA GLY A 52 4.05 21.19 30.81
C GLY A 52 2.86 20.68 30.02
N ARG A 53 3.08 20.26 28.77
CA ARG A 53 2.04 19.65 27.93
C ARG A 53 1.34 18.50 28.66
N LYS A 54 0.01 18.47 28.65
CA LYS A 54 -0.75 17.33 29.20
C LYS A 54 -0.50 16.09 28.36
N VAL A 55 0.24 15.13 28.92
CA VAL A 55 0.53 13.82 28.33
C VAL A 55 -0.09 12.78 29.24
N ASP A 56 -1.12 12.08 28.76
CA ASP A 56 -1.70 10.93 29.49
C ASP A 56 -0.87 9.66 29.21
N PRO A 57 -0.05 9.17 30.15
CA PRO A 57 0.83 8.03 29.92
C PRO A 57 0.07 6.70 29.77
N GLN A 58 -1.20 6.64 30.20
CA GLN A 58 -2.04 5.44 30.22
C GLN A 58 -2.94 5.31 28.97
N ALA A 59 -3.08 6.38 28.19
CA ALA A 59 -3.92 6.37 26.99
C ALA A 59 -3.28 5.58 25.83
N LYS A 60 -3.80 4.37 25.56
CA LYS A 60 -3.38 3.52 24.43
C LYS A 60 -3.58 4.25 23.09
N GLY A 61 -2.52 4.37 22.29
CA GLY A 61 -2.55 4.97 20.94
C GLY A 61 -2.49 6.50 20.90
N ARG A 62 -2.51 7.18 22.05
CA ARG A 62 -2.19 8.61 22.17
C ARG A 62 -0.68 8.77 22.43
N ASN A 63 -0.14 9.97 22.28
CA ASN A 63 1.26 10.27 22.59
C ASN A 63 2.29 9.70 21.62
N VAL A 64 1.89 9.46 20.37
CA VAL A 64 2.78 8.99 19.29
C VAL A 64 2.82 9.99 18.15
N SER A 65 4.00 10.14 17.53
CA SER A 65 4.19 10.84 16.26
C SER A 65 5.06 10.02 15.33
N VAL A 66 4.84 10.19 14.02
CA VAL A 66 5.66 9.56 12.98
C VAL A 66 6.33 10.67 12.19
N SER A 67 7.61 10.52 11.89
CA SER A 67 8.34 11.48 11.08
C SER A 67 9.06 10.83 9.91
N ALA A 68 9.25 11.60 8.85
CA ALA A 68 10.08 11.24 7.70
C ALA A 68 11.02 12.41 7.39
N PHE A 69 12.27 12.11 7.08
CA PHE A 69 13.29 13.15 6.88
C PHE A 69 14.27 12.80 5.78
N GLY A 70 14.92 13.84 5.27
CA GLY A 70 16.07 13.77 4.38
C GLY A 70 17.14 14.76 4.81
N GLY A 71 18.39 14.47 4.51
CA GLY A 71 19.48 15.33 4.95
C GLY A 71 20.81 15.01 4.32
N ALA A 72 21.84 15.57 4.92
CA ALA A 72 23.21 15.32 4.52
C ALA A 72 24.08 15.11 5.75
N SER A 73 25.08 14.26 5.61
CA SER A 73 26.13 14.08 6.61
C SER A 73 27.52 14.07 5.99
N LYS A 74 28.49 14.42 6.82
CA LYS A 74 29.89 14.41 6.48
C LYS A 74 30.69 13.89 7.68
N LEU A 75 31.58 12.92 7.41
CA LEU A 75 32.56 12.48 8.40
C LEU A 75 33.66 13.54 8.54
N ALA A 76 34.15 13.70 9.75
CA ALA A 76 35.22 14.61 10.14
C ALA A 76 36.38 13.81 10.75
N GLY A 77 37.59 14.35 10.72
CA GLY A 77 38.80 13.61 11.11
C GLY A 77 39.33 12.74 9.96
N GLU A 78 39.76 11.52 10.27
CA GLU A 78 40.39 10.61 9.29
C GLU A 78 39.44 10.20 8.16
N GLY A 79 38.12 10.24 8.37
CA GLY A 79 37.09 10.03 7.34
C GLY A 79 36.73 11.26 6.47
N SER A 80 37.38 12.42 6.65
CA SER A 80 37.03 13.69 5.95
C SER A 80 37.20 13.66 4.43
N TRP A 81 38.00 12.73 3.91
CA TRP A 81 38.19 12.50 2.47
C TRP A 81 36.93 11.90 1.81
N MET A 82 36.03 11.29 2.58
CA MET A 82 34.80 10.72 2.05
C MET A 82 33.83 11.83 1.61
N PRO A 83 33.15 11.67 0.45
CA PRO A 83 32.20 12.68 0.01
C PRO A 83 31.03 12.82 0.99
N MET A 84 30.27 13.91 0.87
CA MET A 84 29.04 14.09 1.62
C MET A 84 28.03 12.98 1.30
N SER A 85 27.42 12.41 2.33
CA SER A 85 26.41 11.37 2.20
C SER A 85 25.01 11.97 2.23
N LYS A 86 24.13 11.48 1.37
CA LYS A 86 22.70 11.84 1.39
C LYS A 86 21.98 10.91 2.34
N GLU A 87 21.28 11.47 3.31
CA GLU A 87 20.57 10.74 4.35
C GLU A 87 19.06 10.79 4.13
N PHE A 88 18.37 9.72 4.51
CA PHE A 88 16.93 9.64 4.54
C PHE A 88 16.48 8.66 5.62
N GLY A 89 15.32 8.87 6.21
CA GLY A 89 14.83 7.97 7.26
C GLY A 89 13.40 8.23 7.66
N VAL A 90 12.91 7.33 8.50
CA VAL A 90 11.61 7.43 9.17
C VAL A 90 11.80 7.20 10.65
N SER A 91 11.04 7.90 11.48
CA SER A 91 11.09 7.72 12.93
C SER A 91 9.69 7.62 13.54
N LEU A 92 9.62 6.88 14.64
CA LEU A 92 8.46 6.79 15.52
C LEU A 92 8.85 7.42 16.85
N THR A 93 8.17 8.50 17.25
CA THR A 93 8.41 9.16 18.53
C THR A 93 7.23 8.92 19.46
N LYS A 94 7.51 8.63 20.72
CA LYS A 94 6.52 8.48 21.79
C LYS A 94 6.81 9.47 22.91
N ASP A 95 5.85 10.34 23.19
CA ASP A 95 5.87 11.27 24.31
C ASP A 95 5.54 10.47 25.59
N VAL A 96 6.44 10.47 26.58
CA VAL A 96 6.25 9.72 27.85
C VAL A 96 5.85 10.65 28.99
N THR A 97 6.45 11.83 29.05
CA THR A 97 6.07 12.89 29.98
C THR A 97 5.89 14.20 29.22
N SER A 98 5.47 15.25 29.92
CA SER A 98 5.32 16.59 29.33
C SER A 98 6.59 17.11 28.63
N PHE A 99 7.76 16.66 29.06
CA PHE A 99 9.07 17.15 28.58
C PHE A 99 9.95 16.08 27.94
N ASN A 100 9.69 14.79 28.18
CA ASN A 100 10.53 13.69 27.71
C ASN A 100 9.81 12.83 26.66
N SER A 101 10.48 12.59 25.55
CA SER A 101 10.01 11.74 24.47
C SER A 101 11.10 10.77 24.02
N TYR A 102 10.73 9.58 23.57
CA TYR A 102 11.66 8.61 23.01
C TYR A 102 11.37 8.38 21.54
N ARG A 103 12.41 8.41 20.71
CA ARG A 103 12.33 8.23 19.26
C ARG A 103 13.10 6.99 18.83
N LEU A 104 12.44 6.16 18.03
CA LEU A 104 13.06 5.05 17.30
C LEU A 104 13.16 5.44 15.82
N THR A 105 14.36 5.42 15.26
CA THR A 105 14.62 5.84 13.87
C THR A 105 15.16 4.68 13.05
N LEU A 106 14.67 4.54 11.82
CA LEU A 106 15.27 3.73 10.77
C LEU A 106 15.85 4.68 9.72
N GLU A 107 17.15 4.63 9.51
CA GLU A 107 17.83 5.52 8.58
C GLU A 107 18.65 4.79 7.51
N GLY A 108 18.79 5.44 6.37
CA GLY A 108 19.68 5.05 5.28
C GLY A 108 20.48 6.26 4.81
N ALA A 109 21.76 6.04 4.52
CA ALA A 109 22.61 7.03 3.89
C ALA A 109 23.27 6.46 2.64
N GLN A 110 23.42 7.28 1.60
CA GLN A 110 24.07 6.88 0.37
C GLN A 110 25.04 7.94 -0.13
N ASN A 111 26.20 7.47 -0.55
CA ASN A 111 27.20 8.23 -1.27
C ASN A 111 27.80 7.41 -2.43
N LYS A 112 28.66 8.00 -3.25
CA LYS A 112 29.37 7.36 -4.37
C LYS A 112 30.27 6.19 -3.93
N GLN A 113 30.68 6.16 -2.66
CA GLN A 113 31.65 5.18 -2.13
C GLN A 113 31.04 4.23 -1.10
N MET A 114 29.94 4.60 -0.43
CA MET A 114 29.34 3.79 0.63
C MET A 114 27.81 3.86 0.63
N LYS A 115 27.17 2.78 1.08
CA LYS A 115 25.77 2.73 1.49
C LYS A 115 25.72 2.38 2.96
N ARG A 116 24.94 3.11 3.75
CA ARG A 116 24.76 2.89 5.18
C ARG A 116 23.29 2.64 5.47
N GLY A 117 22.99 1.70 6.36
CA GLY A 117 21.68 1.54 6.97
C GLY A 117 21.83 1.45 8.49
N GLY A 118 20.92 2.05 9.25
CA GLY A 118 21.02 2.08 10.70
C GLY A 118 19.68 2.11 11.43
N VAL A 119 19.75 1.73 12.70
CA VAL A 119 18.64 1.85 13.66
C VAL A 119 19.13 2.70 14.83
N GLU A 120 18.33 3.66 15.24
CA GLU A 120 18.70 4.59 16.31
C GLU A 120 17.60 4.70 17.37
N ILE A 121 18.00 4.88 18.62
CA ILE A 121 17.11 5.20 19.72
C ILE A 121 17.59 6.51 20.34
N ALA A 122 16.72 7.52 20.37
CA ALA A 122 17.03 8.84 20.90
C ALA A 122 16.06 9.24 22.00
N HIS A 123 16.57 9.97 22.99
CA HIS A 123 15.81 10.70 23.97
C HIS A 123 15.72 12.17 23.55
N LEU A 124 14.50 12.71 23.52
CA LEU A 124 14.21 14.09 23.23
C LEU A 124 13.72 14.81 24.47
N PHE A 125 14.35 15.94 24.79
CA PHE A 125 13.98 16.78 25.90
C PHE A 125 13.52 18.17 25.43
N ARG A 126 12.27 18.52 25.74
CA ARG A 126 11.66 19.81 25.36
C ARG A 126 12.16 20.94 26.25
N ILE A 127 13.35 21.44 25.94
CA ILE A 127 14.00 22.49 26.75
C ILE A 127 13.21 23.80 26.75
N MET A 128 12.58 24.16 25.63
CA MET A 128 11.80 25.39 25.53
C MET A 128 10.57 25.36 26.45
N ASP A 129 9.81 24.26 26.43
CA ASP A 129 8.66 24.05 27.32
C ASP A 129 9.09 24.02 28.80
N TYR A 130 10.26 23.47 29.11
CA TYR A 130 10.80 23.42 30.47
C TYR A 130 11.19 24.80 31.02
N VAL A 131 11.70 25.69 30.15
CA VAL A 131 12.19 27.03 30.54
C VAL A 131 11.11 28.10 30.49
N TRP A 132 10.25 28.09 29.46
CA TRP A 132 9.24 29.13 29.22
C TRP A 132 7.81 28.70 29.53
N GLY A 133 7.59 27.40 29.77
CA GLY A 133 6.26 26.84 29.96
C GLY A 133 5.55 26.49 28.67
N TYR A 134 4.65 25.52 28.77
CA TYR A 134 3.91 25.04 27.62
C TYR A 134 2.86 26.07 27.20
N ASN A 135 2.93 26.48 25.94
CA ASN A 135 1.93 27.35 25.33
C ASN A 135 1.50 26.75 23.99
N ASP A 136 0.21 26.44 23.89
CA ASP A 136 -0.44 25.81 22.72
C ASP A 136 -0.46 26.71 21.47
N ARG A 137 -0.19 28.01 21.62
CA ARG A 137 -0.08 28.98 20.51
C ARG A 137 1.34 29.15 19.96
N THR A 138 2.33 28.45 20.52
CA THR A 138 3.73 28.62 20.09
C THR A 138 3.98 27.88 18.78
N ALA A 139 4.28 28.63 17.72
CA ALA A 139 4.46 28.05 16.38
C ALA A 139 5.77 27.26 16.20
N TRP A 140 6.71 27.37 17.14
CA TRP A 140 8.00 26.66 17.09
C TRP A 140 8.39 26.13 18.46
N ASN A 141 9.15 25.03 18.47
CA ASN A 141 9.67 24.41 19.68
C ASN A 141 11.12 23.96 19.46
N VAL A 142 11.93 24.01 20.52
CA VAL A 142 13.31 23.50 20.52
C VAL A 142 13.42 22.38 21.54
N GLU A 143 13.90 21.24 21.05
CA GLU A 143 14.16 20.05 21.84
C GLU A 143 15.64 19.68 21.72
N THR A 144 16.24 19.14 22.78
CA THR A 144 17.56 18.52 22.68
C THR A 144 17.40 17.05 22.34
N VAL A 145 18.32 16.52 21.54
CA VAL A 145 18.34 15.11 21.15
C VAL A 145 19.64 14.48 21.62
N ILE A 146 19.54 13.34 22.28
CA ILE A 146 20.69 12.49 22.57
C ILE A 146 20.32 11.04 22.35
N GLY A 147 21.14 10.27 21.63
CA GLY A 147 20.77 8.92 21.24
C GLY A 147 21.94 8.02 20.91
N LEU A 148 21.61 6.73 20.81
CA LEU A 148 22.51 5.66 20.44
C LEU A 148 22.01 5.02 19.14
N GLY A 149 22.94 4.71 18.23
CA GLY A 149 22.63 4.10 16.94
C GLY A 149 23.54 2.92 16.63
N GLY A 150 23.03 1.97 15.86
CA GLY A 150 23.81 0.90 15.25
C GLY A 150 23.70 0.99 13.73
N TYR A 151 24.84 0.96 13.04
CA TYR A 151 24.92 1.14 11.59
C TYR A 151 25.64 -0.02 10.93
N THR A 152 25.16 -0.41 9.76
CA THR A 152 25.88 -1.26 8.82
C THR A 152 26.28 -0.44 7.60
N THR A 153 27.56 -0.48 7.25
CA THR A 153 28.11 0.22 6.09
C THR A 153 28.60 -0.81 5.08
N GLN A 154 28.19 -0.67 3.82
CA GLN A 154 28.65 -1.46 2.69
C GLN A 154 29.47 -0.57 1.74
N LEU A 155 30.74 -0.92 1.54
CA LEU A 155 31.64 -0.19 0.64
C LEU A 155 31.44 -0.62 -0.81
N THR A 156 31.35 0.35 -1.72
CA THR A 156 31.02 0.09 -3.14
C THR A 156 32.18 -0.55 -3.90
N LYS A 157 33.42 -0.43 -3.40
CA LYS A 157 34.63 -0.88 -4.10
C LYS A 157 34.93 -2.38 -3.88
N ASP A 158 34.57 -2.93 -2.73
CA ASP A 158 34.97 -4.29 -2.31
C ASP A 158 33.83 -5.12 -1.70
N ASP A 159 32.61 -4.55 -1.67
CA ASP A 159 31.40 -5.16 -1.08
C ASP A 159 31.52 -5.58 0.40
N SER A 160 32.58 -5.15 1.09
CA SER A 160 32.83 -5.42 2.50
C SER A 160 31.77 -4.72 3.37
N ARG A 161 31.34 -5.42 4.42
CA ARG A 161 30.35 -4.94 5.40
C ARG A 161 31.03 -4.66 6.72
N HIS A 162 30.82 -3.44 7.21
CA HIS A 162 31.32 -3.00 8.50
C HIS A 162 30.15 -2.65 9.42
N TYR A 163 30.37 -2.78 10.72
CA TYR A 163 29.38 -2.47 11.76
C TYR A 163 29.97 -1.44 12.70
N ALA A 164 29.19 -0.42 13.02
CA ALA A 164 29.60 0.61 13.98
C ALA A 164 28.43 0.97 14.89
N GLY A 165 28.74 1.21 16.16
CA GLY A 165 27.85 1.94 17.07
C GLY A 165 28.08 3.44 16.93
N ALA A 166 27.09 4.26 17.26
CA ALA A 166 27.28 5.69 17.46
C ALA A 166 26.56 6.21 18.69
N LEU A 167 27.16 7.22 19.30
CA LEU A 167 26.50 8.16 20.18
C LEU A 167 26.28 9.46 19.41
N PHE A 168 25.08 9.99 19.41
CA PHE A 168 24.77 11.25 18.75
C PHE A 168 24.04 12.22 19.65
N GLY A 169 24.27 13.51 19.41
CA GLY A 169 23.65 14.60 20.14
C GLY A 169 23.42 15.82 19.27
N GLY A 170 22.30 16.51 19.45
CA GLY A 170 21.92 17.63 18.61
C GLY A 170 20.74 18.45 19.13
N LEU A 171 20.29 19.37 18.29
CA LEU A 171 19.12 20.20 18.54
C LEU A 171 18.05 19.87 17.52
N HIS A 172 16.83 19.62 17.97
CA HIS A 172 15.66 19.41 17.15
C HIS A 172 14.80 20.67 17.21
N VAL A 173 14.82 21.44 16.13
CA VAL A 173 14.00 22.64 15.99
C VAL A 173 12.78 22.27 15.17
N SER A 174 11.59 22.43 15.73
CA SER A 174 10.33 22.11 15.08
C SER A 174 9.47 23.37 14.89
N TYR A 175 8.72 23.41 13.79
CA TYR A 175 7.79 24.46 13.42
C TYR A 175 6.45 23.84 13.04
N LEU A 176 5.37 24.30 13.66
CA LEU A 176 4.01 23.80 13.46
C LEU A 176 3.42 24.38 12.16
N LEU A 177 3.26 23.53 11.14
CA LEU A 177 2.70 23.90 9.84
C LEU A 177 1.16 23.83 9.82
N GLY A 178 0.56 23.06 10.72
CA GLY A 178 -0.88 22.88 10.81
C GLY A 178 -1.28 22.32 12.17
N SER A 179 -2.49 21.80 12.30
CA SER A 179 -2.97 21.31 13.62
C SER A 179 -2.18 20.09 14.15
N HIS A 180 -1.55 19.32 13.26
CA HIS A 180 -0.88 18.05 13.59
C HIS A 180 0.43 17.81 12.83
N LEU A 181 0.73 18.63 11.82
CA LEU A 181 1.91 18.51 10.99
C LEU A 181 2.96 19.54 11.40
N GLU A 182 4.17 19.06 11.62
CA GLU A 182 5.32 19.87 11.98
C GLU A 182 6.43 19.66 10.96
N MET A 183 7.13 20.72 10.62
CA MET A 183 8.42 20.63 9.97
C MET A 183 9.51 20.71 11.02
N PHE A 184 10.58 19.95 10.88
CA PHE A 184 11.72 20.05 11.78
C PHE A 184 13.03 20.12 11.03
N ALA A 185 14.01 20.76 11.66
CA ALA A 185 15.41 20.73 11.29
C ALA A 185 16.23 20.25 12.49
N GLU A 186 17.11 19.29 12.26
CA GLU A 186 17.93 18.68 13.30
C GLU A 186 19.40 18.62 12.87
N PRO A 187 20.20 19.65 13.24
CA PRO A 187 21.66 19.52 13.25
C PRO A 187 22.10 18.64 14.43
N ARG A 188 22.91 17.62 14.13
CA ARG A 188 23.47 16.68 15.12
C ARG A 188 24.93 16.36 14.85
N LEU A 189 25.64 16.04 15.93
CA LEU A 189 27.01 15.53 15.91
C LEU A 189 26.96 14.06 16.31
N ASN A 190 27.69 13.23 15.57
CA ASN A 190 27.77 11.79 15.75
C ASN A 190 29.20 11.41 16.12
N LEU A 191 29.35 10.58 17.15
CA LEU A 191 30.60 9.91 17.52
C LEU A 191 30.43 8.42 17.22
N PHE A 192 31.11 7.95 16.19
CA PHE A 192 31.05 6.57 15.72
C PHE A 192 32.20 5.75 16.31
N THR A 193 31.94 4.48 16.62
CA THR A 193 33.00 3.50 16.88
C THR A 193 33.78 3.21 15.60
N ASP A 194 35.05 2.85 15.75
CA ASP A 194 35.99 2.58 14.65
C ASP A 194 35.45 1.69 13.53
N GLY A 195 35.92 1.91 12.30
CA GLY A 195 35.62 1.08 11.13
C GLY A 195 34.38 1.48 10.33
N ILE A 196 33.80 2.67 10.54
CA ILE A 196 32.62 3.10 9.76
C ILE A 196 32.97 3.47 8.30
N ASP A 197 34.22 3.83 8.06
CA ASP A 197 34.80 4.16 6.75
C ASP A 197 35.60 3.00 6.12
N GLY A 198 35.73 1.88 6.83
CA GLY A 198 36.50 0.69 6.43
C GLY A 198 38.01 0.78 6.67
N ARG A 199 38.48 1.72 7.52
CA ARG A 199 39.86 1.74 8.04
C ARG A 199 39.85 1.79 9.57
N ASP A 200 40.92 1.27 10.17
CA ASP A 200 41.17 1.44 11.60
C ASP A 200 41.75 2.83 11.85
N SER A 201 41.04 3.64 12.65
CA SER A 201 41.49 4.96 13.05
C SER A 201 42.50 4.87 14.19
N GLN A 202 43.56 5.70 14.16
CA GLN A 202 44.52 5.75 15.29
C GLN A 202 43.87 6.17 16.61
N LYS A 203 42.70 6.83 16.56
CA LYS A 203 41.95 7.28 17.74
C LYS A 203 40.81 6.33 18.16
N LYS A 204 40.54 5.26 17.39
CA LYS A 204 39.46 4.28 17.60
C LYS A 204 38.03 4.86 17.59
N TYR A 205 37.84 6.08 17.09
CA TYR A 205 36.52 6.70 16.90
C TYR A 205 36.54 7.68 15.73
N ASP A 206 35.41 7.77 15.03
CA ASP A 206 35.16 8.74 13.95
C ASP A 206 34.14 9.79 14.40
N LEU A 207 34.36 11.04 14.01
CA LEU A 207 33.39 12.11 14.22
C LEU A 207 32.59 12.36 12.95
N GLY A 208 31.31 12.70 13.08
CA GLY A 208 30.46 13.08 11.96
C GLY A 208 29.57 14.26 12.31
N ALA A 209 29.33 15.12 11.33
CA ALA A 209 28.30 16.14 11.41
C ALA A 209 27.17 15.79 10.46
N GLN A 210 25.94 15.98 10.90
CA GLN A 210 24.74 15.69 10.14
C GLN A 210 23.70 16.79 10.32
N ALA A 211 23.00 17.10 9.25
CA ALA A 211 21.84 17.98 9.29
C ALA A 211 20.71 17.31 8.52
N VAL A 212 19.57 17.13 9.18
CA VAL A 212 18.35 16.58 8.56
C VAL A 212 17.21 17.58 8.64
N VAL A 213 16.35 17.56 7.64
CA VAL A 213 15.08 18.29 7.61
C VAL A 213 13.98 17.30 7.31
N GLY A 214 12.87 17.39 8.04
CA GLY A 214 11.79 16.43 7.91
C GLY A 214 10.43 16.98 8.30
N LEU A 215 9.45 16.11 8.18
CA LEU A 215 8.07 16.35 8.59
C LEU A 215 7.70 15.34 9.67
N THR A 216 7.03 15.81 10.73
CA THR A 216 6.51 15.02 11.84
C THR A 216 5.00 15.18 11.89
N TYR A 217 4.27 14.07 11.91
CA TYR A 217 2.82 14.05 12.10
C TYR A 217 2.48 13.54 13.50
N ARG A 218 1.82 14.38 14.30
CA ARG A 218 1.44 14.13 15.69
C ARG A 218 0.04 13.51 15.77
N PHE A 219 -0.07 12.30 16.31
CA PHE A 219 -1.38 11.67 16.58
C PHE A 219 -2.01 12.17 17.91
N THR A 220 -1.30 12.99 18.67
CA THR A 220 -1.67 13.45 20.03
C THR A 220 -2.73 14.53 20.14
N GLY A 221 -3.05 15.21 19.05
CA GLY A 221 -4.00 16.33 19.06
C GLY A 221 -5.35 16.02 18.42
N ILE A 222 -5.53 14.82 17.85
CA ILE A 222 -6.75 14.50 17.10
C ILE A 222 -7.83 14.21 18.14
N PRO A 223 -8.87 15.06 18.30
CA PRO A 223 -9.97 14.75 19.18
C PRO A 223 -10.77 13.60 18.55
N MET A 224 -10.35 12.36 18.80
CA MET A 224 -11.08 11.17 18.39
C MET A 224 -12.50 11.15 18.97
N ASP A 225 -12.73 11.91 20.04
CA ASP A 225 -13.99 11.99 20.76
C ASP A 225 -15.00 12.97 20.10
N ASN A 226 -14.53 13.99 19.35
CA ASN A 226 -15.39 15.03 18.73
C ASN A 226 -15.40 15.03 17.19
N LEU A 227 -14.55 14.24 16.53
CA LEU A 227 -14.66 13.99 15.10
C LEU A 227 -15.68 12.86 14.88
N PRO A 228 -16.55 12.91 13.84
CA PRO A 228 -17.40 11.77 13.50
C PRO A 228 -16.49 10.55 13.34
N ARG A 229 -16.63 9.57 14.24
CA ARG A 229 -15.69 8.46 14.43
C ARG A 229 -15.30 7.88 13.06
N PRO A 230 -14.08 8.15 12.57
CA PRO A 230 -13.64 7.57 11.30
C PRO A 230 -13.50 6.07 11.55
N ASN A 231 -14.38 5.26 10.94
CA ASN A 231 -14.48 3.82 11.20
C ASN A 231 -15.26 3.42 12.47
N ALA A 232 -16.48 3.92 12.64
CA ALA A 232 -17.41 3.32 13.61
C ALA A 232 -17.81 1.90 13.20
N ASP A 233 -17.81 1.61 11.90
CA ASP A 233 -18.06 0.30 11.28
C ASP A 233 -16.88 -0.16 10.40
N VAL A 234 -16.70 -1.47 10.25
CA VAL A 234 -15.65 -2.12 9.44
C VAL A 234 -15.71 -1.65 7.98
N LEU A 235 -16.89 -1.25 7.50
CA LEU A 235 -17.14 -0.82 6.12
C LEU A 235 -17.10 0.71 5.90
N ASP A 236 -16.91 1.52 6.95
CA ASP A 236 -16.89 2.98 6.77
C ASP A 236 -15.69 3.44 5.93
N ASN A 237 -15.85 4.53 5.17
CA ASN A 237 -14.83 5.04 4.25
C ASN A 237 -14.29 4.00 3.23
N LEU A 238 -15.01 2.90 3.02
CA LEU A 238 -14.78 2.01 1.90
C LEU A 238 -15.17 2.75 0.61
N PHE A 239 -14.33 2.63 -0.40
CA PHE A 239 -14.55 3.22 -1.70
C PHE A 239 -14.18 2.27 -2.83
N TYR A 240 -14.85 2.46 -3.96
CA TYR A 240 -14.66 1.75 -5.20
C TYR A 240 -14.32 2.75 -6.27
N GLU A 241 -13.39 2.41 -7.15
CA GLU A 241 -12.95 3.28 -8.23
C GLU A 241 -13.01 2.55 -9.55
N PHE A 242 -13.54 3.22 -10.56
CA PHE A 242 -13.38 2.81 -11.95
C PHE A 242 -12.68 3.95 -12.67
N TYR A 243 -11.64 3.66 -13.44
CA TYR A 243 -10.95 4.66 -14.23
C TYR A 243 -10.55 4.16 -15.61
N VAL A 244 -10.49 5.11 -16.53
CA VAL A 244 -9.96 4.95 -17.88
C VAL A 244 -8.96 6.07 -18.15
N GLY A 245 -7.97 5.80 -18.99
CA GLY A 245 -6.91 6.76 -19.24
C GLY A 245 -5.94 6.30 -20.29
N ILE A 246 -4.78 6.94 -20.26
CA ILE A 246 -3.70 6.67 -21.18
C ILE A 246 -2.42 6.38 -20.39
N GLN A 247 -1.66 5.39 -20.83
CA GLN A 247 -0.40 5.00 -20.21
C GLN A 247 0.64 4.72 -21.31
N GLY A 248 1.86 5.21 -21.13
CA GLY A 248 2.98 4.97 -22.03
C GLY A 248 4.24 4.53 -21.31
N ASP A 249 5.05 3.68 -21.95
CA ASP A 249 6.38 3.30 -21.47
C ASP A 249 7.44 4.27 -22.03
N TYR A 250 8.13 4.98 -21.14
CA TYR A 250 9.20 5.93 -21.45
C TYR A 250 10.58 5.41 -21.04
N SER A 251 10.75 4.08 -20.97
CA SER A 251 12.04 3.47 -20.71
C SER A 251 13.13 4.00 -21.66
N ALA A 252 14.39 4.01 -21.20
CA ALA A 252 15.52 4.56 -21.96
C ALA A 252 15.69 3.94 -23.37
N ARG A 253 15.21 2.71 -23.56
CA ARG A 253 15.18 2.04 -24.85
C ARG A 253 14.14 2.66 -25.80
N VAL A 254 12.93 2.91 -25.30
CA VAL A 254 11.84 3.52 -26.06
C VAL A 254 12.21 4.96 -26.43
N ARG A 255 12.68 5.76 -25.45
CA ARG A 255 13.02 7.17 -25.66
C ARG A 255 14.20 7.42 -26.62
N ARG A 256 15.08 6.42 -26.82
CA ARG A 256 16.23 6.52 -27.76
C ARG A 256 15.86 6.08 -29.18
N ALA A 257 14.67 5.51 -29.39
CA ALA A 257 14.24 5.08 -30.71
C ALA A 257 13.70 6.29 -31.50
N PRO A 258 14.22 6.58 -32.72
CA PRO A 258 13.78 7.72 -33.53
C PRO A 258 12.27 7.73 -33.83
N GLN A 259 11.62 6.57 -33.83
CA GLN A 259 10.19 6.38 -34.12
C GLN A 259 9.28 6.49 -32.87
N MET A 260 9.87 6.74 -31.70
CA MET A 260 9.17 6.90 -30.42
C MET A 260 9.64 8.16 -29.68
N ASN A 261 10.00 9.20 -30.44
CA ASN A 261 10.53 10.46 -29.93
C ASN A 261 9.42 11.45 -29.51
N GLY A 262 8.18 11.21 -29.94
CA GLY A 262 7.02 12.01 -29.58
C GLY A 262 6.45 11.65 -28.20
N LEU A 263 6.02 12.67 -27.45
CA LEU A 263 5.46 12.51 -26.10
C LEU A 263 4.22 11.59 -26.07
N LEU A 264 3.45 11.47 -27.17
CA LEU A 264 2.23 10.65 -27.21
C LEU A 264 2.40 9.33 -27.97
N GLU A 265 3.56 9.07 -28.56
CA GLU A 265 3.81 7.89 -29.40
C GLU A 265 3.83 6.55 -28.64
N PRO A 266 4.40 6.43 -27.41
CA PRO A 266 4.40 5.17 -26.67
C PRO A 266 3.08 4.88 -25.96
N VAL A 267 2.15 5.83 -25.98
CA VAL A 267 0.96 5.82 -25.14
C VAL A 267 -0.14 4.95 -25.75
N GLY A 268 -0.90 4.26 -24.91
CA GLY A 268 -2.13 3.60 -25.29
C GLY A 268 -3.15 3.57 -24.15
N PRO A 269 -4.36 3.05 -24.43
CA PRO A 269 -5.44 3.07 -23.46
C PRO A 269 -5.12 2.17 -22.26
N ALA A 270 -5.49 2.65 -21.08
CA ALA A 270 -5.40 1.94 -19.81
C ALA A 270 -6.73 2.06 -19.07
N MET A 271 -7.08 1.04 -18.30
CA MET A 271 -8.24 1.04 -17.42
C MET A 271 -7.91 0.29 -16.14
N GLY A 272 -8.70 0.54 -15.10
CA GLY A 272 -8.60 -0.22 -13.87
C GLY A 272 -9.79 -0.05 -12.95
N ILE A 273 -9.92 -1.02 -12.06
CA ILE A 273 -10.97 -1.12 -11.06
C ILE A 273 -10.29 -1.28 -9.71
N GLY A 274 -10.57 -0.36 -8.80
CA GLY A 274 -9.98 -0.27 -7.47
C GLY A 274 -11.01 -0.46 -6.37
N ILE A 275 -10.56 -1.04 -5.27
CA ILE A 275 -11.25 -1.02 -3.98
C ILE A 275 -10.26 -0.52 -2.92
N GLY A 276 -10.71 0.38 -2.06
CA GLY A 276 -9.87 0.87 -0.98
C GLY A 276 -10.65 1.34 0.23
N LYS A 277 -9.92 1.60 1.31
CA LYS A 277 -10.48 2.07 2.57
C LYS A 277 -9.60 3.14 3.18
N TRP A 278 -10.21 4.19 3.71
CA TRP A 278 -9.51 5.23 4.48
C TRP A 278 -9.55 4.97 5.99
N PHE A 279 -8.41 5.16 6.65
CA PHE A 279 -8.20 5.03 8.09
C PHE A 279 -7.85 6.36 8.80
N LEU A 280 -7.60 7.43 8.02
CA LEU A 280 -7.26 8.80 8.46
C LEU A 280 -5.81 9.01 8.93
N PRO A 281 -5.03 9.94 8.35
CA PRO A 281 -5.11 10.45 6.97
C PRO A 281 -4.68 9.40 5.92
N LEU A 282 -4.34 8.19 6.38
CA LEU A 282 -3.86 7.10 5.57
C LEU A 282 -5.03 6.28 4.99
N GLY A 283 -4.80 5.66 3.84
CA GLY A 283 -5.70 4.71 3.22
C GLY A 283 -4.94 3.58 2.55
N VAL A 284 -5.65 2.52 2.17
CA VAL A 284 -5.11 1.41 1.37
C VAL A 284 -6.03 1.18 0.19
N ARG A 285 -5.44 0.95 -0.99
CA ARG A 285 -6.16 0.67 -2.24
C ARG A 285 -5.55 -0.54 -2.94
N GLY A 286 -6.38 -1.53 -3.24
CA GLY A 286 -6.09 -2.61 -4.19
C GLY A 286 -6.69 -2.26 -5.54
N THR A 287 -6.00 -2.57 -6.64
CA THR A 287 -6.50 -2.27 -8.00
C THR A 287 -6.15 -3.37 -8.98
N ILE A 288 -7.11 -3.78 -9.79
CA ILE A 288 -6.91 -4.60 -10.97
C ILE A 288 -6.82 -3.64 -12.16
N PHE A 289 -5.75 -3.73 -12.96
CA PHE A 289 -5.55 -2.82 -14.08
C PHE A 289 -5.10 -3.55 -15.34
N GLY A 290 -5.41 -2.97 -16.50
CA GLY A 290 -5.02 -3.50 -17.78
C GLY A 290 -4.95 -2.42 -18.85
N GLY A 291 -4.12 -2.63 -19.86
CA GLY A 291 -3.96 -1.66 -20.93
C GLY A 291 -3.16 -2.16 -22.11
N LEU A 292 -3.01 -1.24 -23.06
CA LEU A 292 -2.23 -1.40 -24.28
C LEU A 292 -1.15 -0.33 -24.30
N HIS A 293 0.09 -0.71 -24.54
CA HIS A 293 1.19 0.24 -24.79
C HIS A 293 1.84 -0.03 -26.15
N ARG A 294 2.48 0.99 -26.75
CA ARG A 294 3.22 0.83 -28.00
C ARG A 294 4.71 0.69 -27.70
N THR A 295 5.34 -0.36 -28.21
CA THR A 295 6.77 -0.66 -28.00
C THR A 295 7.50 -0.90 -29.33
N VAL A 296 8.84 -0.84 -29.30
CA VAL A 296 9.68 -1.09 -30.47
C VAL A 296 10.01 -2.60 -30.55
N PRO A 297 9.81 -3.26 -31.70
CA PRO A 297 10.18 -4.66 -31.86
C PRO A 297 11.70 -4.88 -31.74
N ASP A 298 12.11 -6.03 -31.19
CA ASP A 298 13.51 -6.49 -31.18
C ASP A 298 13.98 -7.11 -32.51
N ASP A 299 13.11 -7.11 -33.53
CA ASP A 299 13.33 -7.79 -34.81
C ASP A 299 13.99 -6.89 -35.88
N GLY A 300 14.45 -5.69 -35.51
CA GLY A 300 15.06 -4.71 -36.43
C GLY A 300 14.08 -4.04 -37.41
N LYS A 301 12.78 -4.30 -37.30
CA LYS A 301 11.73 -3.63 -38.09
C LYS A 301 11.39 -2.27 -37.50
N MET A 302 11.15 -1.28 -38.35
CA MET A 302 10.82 0.09 -37.93
C MET A 302 9.37 0.27 -37.41
N ASP A 303 8.51 -0.75 -37.57
CA ASP A 303 7.10 -0.66 -37.17
C ASP A 303 6.90 -0.86 -35.65
N THR A 304 6.18 0.07 -35.02
CA THR A 304 5.78 -0.03 -33.61
C THR A 304 4.82 -1.21 -33.38
N ARG A 305 4.93 -1.88 -32.22
CA ARG A 305 4.06 -2.99 -31.83
C ARG A 305 3.20 -2.63 -30.64
N LYS A 306 1.94 -3.07 -30.68
CA LYS A 306 1.03 -2.99 -29.54
C LYS A 306 1.23 -4.20 -28.63
N GLU A 307 1.53 -3.95 -27.38
CA GLU A 307 1.64 -4.99 -26.35
C GLU A 307 0.55 -4.79 -25.30
N VAL A 308 0.04 -5.91 -24.80
CA VAL A 308 -1.02 -5.94 -23.78
C VAL A 308 -0.35 -6.16 -22.45
N TYR A 309 -0.74 -5.42 -21.41
CA TYR A 309 -0.34 -5.69 -20.05
C TYR A 309 -1.56 -5.70 -19.12
N ALA A 310 -1.49 -6.49 -18.06
CA ALA A 310 -2.49 -6.52 -17.00
C ALA A 310 -1.83 -6.91 -15.68
N GLY A 311 -2.39 -6.47 -14.56
CA GLY A 311 -1.82 -6.76 -13.25
C GLY A 311 -2.71 -6.34 -12.08
N LEU A 312 -2.16 -6.59 -10.90
CA LEU A 312 -2.66 -6.16 -9.61
C LEU A 312 -1.73 -5.07 -9.06
N ARG A 313 -2.33 -4.12 -8.36
CA ARG A 313 -1.64 -3.03 -7.68
C ARG A 313 -2.12 -2.96 -6.24
N LEU A 314 -1.20 -2.76 -5.31
CA LEU A 314 -1.49 -2.48 -3.91
C LEU A 314 -0.80 -1.18 -3.51
N GLU A 315 -1.57 -0.19 -3.09
CA GLU A 315 -1.12 1.16 -2.77
C GLU A 315 -1.53 1.56 -1.36
N GLY A 316 -0.63 2.22 -0.64
CA GLY A 316 -0.97 3.13 0.45
C GLY A 316 -1.36 4.49 -0.13
N MET A 317 -2.33 5.14 0.51
CA MET A 317 -2.83 6.45 0.13
C MET A 317 -2.67 7.42 1.29
N LEU A 318 -2.44 8.69 0.98
CA LEU A 318 -2.32 9.78 1.94
C LEU A 318 -3.20 10.94 1.48
N ASN A 319 -4.18 11.32 2.30
CA ASN A 319 -5.04 12.45 2.04
C ASN A 319 -4.40 13.73 2.61
N LEU A 320 -3.98 14.65 1.73
CA LEU A 320 -3.29 15.87 2.12
C LEU A 320 -4.21 16.85 2.84
N ASN A 321 -5.50 16.93 2.47
CA ASN A 321 -6.45 17.80 3.15
C ASN A 321 -6.53 17.46 4.65
N ARG A 322 -6.66 16.16 4.95
CA ARG A 322 -6.71 15.65 6.33
C ARG A 322 -5.34 15.68 7.02
N LEU A 323 -4.25 15.57 6.27
CA LEU A 323 -2.89 15.71 6.81
C LEU A 323 -2.64 17.13 7.37
N PHE A 324 -3.06 18.18 6.65
CA PHE A 324 -2.88 19.56 7.11
C PHE A 324 -3.97 20.00 8.11
N ASN A 325 -5.21 19.54 7.92
CA ASN A 325 -6.32 19.84 8.81
C ASN A 325 -7.20 18.60 9.08
N CYS A 326 -6.98 17.98 10.23
CA CYS A 326 -7.75 16.81 10.70
C CYS A 326 -9.24 17.10 10.93
N GLY A 327 -9.63 18.37 11.09
CA GLY A 327 -11.02 18.79 11.27
C GLY A 327 -11.86 18.74 9.99
N VAL A 328 -11.23 18.62 8.82
CA VAL A 328 -11.93 18.58 7.54
C VAL A 328 -12.46 17.17 7.28
N THR A 329 -13.74 16.97 7.56
CA THR A 329 -14.49 15.79 7.17
C THR A 329 -15.03 16.00 5.76
N ASP A 330 -14.78 15.02 4.89
CA ASP A 330 -15.37 14.91 3.55
C ASP A 330 -15.35 16.18 2.67
N PRO A 331 -14.16 16.75 2.37
CA PRO A 331 -14.08 17.96 1.56
C PRO A 331 -14.60 17.73 0.13
N LYS A 332 -15.06 18.81 -0.51
CA LYS A 332 -15.48 18.77 -1.92
C LYS A 332 -14.32 18.46 -2.87
N LEU A 333 -13.10 18.88 -2.56
CA LEU A 333 -11.90 18.57 -3.31
C LEU A 333 -10.88 17.89 -2.41
N GLU A 334 -10.51 16.66 -2.73
CA GLU A 334 -9.48 15.87 -2.05
C GLU A 334 -8.22 15.79 -2.92
N VAL A 335 -7.06 16.06 -2.29
CA VAL A 335 -5.74 15.87 -2.88
C VAL A 335 -5.10 14.67 -2.18
N ASN A 336 -4.93 13.59 -2.93
CA ASN A 336 -4.45 12.32 -2.43
C ASN A 336 -3.11 11.96 -3.09
N LEU A 337 -2.16 11.48 -2.30
CA LEU A 337 -0.93 10.85 -2.82
C LEU A 337 -1.05 9.34 -2.68
N THR A 338 -0.52 8.60 -3.65
CA THR A 338 -0.50 7.13 -3.63
C THR A 338 0.91 6.60 -3.84
N GLY A 339 1.23 5.49 -3.19
CA GLY A 339 2.52 4.81 -3.31
C GLY A 339 2.38 3.34 -2.98
N GLY A 340 3.07 2.46 -3.73
CA GLY A 340 2.89 1.03 -3.56
C GLY A 340 3.67 0.16 -4.52
N VAL A 341 3.14 -1.04 -4.77
CA VAL A 341 3.74 -2.05 -5.64
C VAL A 341 2.74 -2.57 -6.67
N GLU A 342 3.24 -2.87 -7.86
CA GLU A 342 2.51 -3.51 -8.95
C GLU A 342 3.12 -4.87 -9.27
N VAL A 343 2.26 -5.84 -9.54
CA VAL A 343 2.64 -7.17 -10.03
C VAL A 343 1.70 -7.55 -11.17
N GLY A 344 2.25 -8.01 -12.29
CA GLY A 344 1.43 -8.31 -13.46
C GLY A 344 2.17 -9.06 -14.54
N GLY A 345 1.60 -9.10 -15.73
CA GLY A 345 2.19 -9.71 -16.91
C GLY A 345 2.10 -8.81 -18.12
N VAL A 346 3.16 -8.76 -18.91
CA VAL A 346 3.20 -8.10 -20.23
C VAL A 346 3.31 -9.15 -21.33
N ALA A 347 2.50 -8.99 -22.38
CA ALA A 347 2.44 -9.86 -23.53
C ALA A 347 3.17 -9.25 -24.73
N HIS A 348 4.40 -9.71 -24.97
CA HIS A 348 5.22 -9.30 -26.11
C HIS A 348 4.76 -9.96 -27.41
N ARG A 349 4.75 -9.17 -28.49
CA ARG A 349 4.47 -9.65 -29.85
C ARG A 349 5.78 -9.73 -30.63
N GLY A 350 6.18 -10.93 -31.08
CA GLY A 350 7.36 -11.14 -31.93
C GLY A 350 7.79 -12.59 -32.08
N LYS A 351 8.54 -12.89 -33.16
CA LYS A 351 9.08 -14.25 -33.44
C LYS A 351 10.40 -14.53 -32.72
N THR A 352 11.08 -13.51 -32.22
CA THR A 352 12.38 -13.59 -31.52
C THR A 352 12.29 -13.95 -30.04
N TYR A 353 11.10 -13.92 -29.44
CA TYR A 353 10.91 -14.15 -28.00
C TYR A 353 10.58 -15.61 -27.69
N ALA A 354 11.36 -16.24 -26.81
CA ALA A 354 11.12 -17.63 -26.39
C ALA A 354 9.88 -17.76 -25.50
N LYS A 355 9.60 -16.75 -24.66
CA LYS A 355 8.36 -16.64 -23.89
C LYS A 355 7.68 -15.31 -24.23
N LYS A 356 6.42 -15.38 -24.66
CA LYS A 356 5.63 -14.23 -25.13
C LYS A 356 4.87 -13.50 -24.02
N VAL A 357 4.77 -14.05 -22.82
CA VAL A 357 4.21 -13.37 -21.64
C VAL A 357 5.27 -13.40 -20.55
N ARG A 358 5.55 -12.24 -19.94
CA ARG A 358 6.55 -12.10 -18.89
C ARG A 358 5.94 -11.45 -17.65
N PRO A 359 6.12 -12.05 -16.46
CA PRO A 359 5.71 -11.41 -15.23
C PRO A 359 6.60 -10.18 -14.99
N PHE A 360 6.02 -9.12 -14.44
CA PHE A 360 6.72 -7.93 -13.99
C PHE A 360 6.36 -7.64 -12.54
N ILE A 361 7.29 -6.98 -11.84
CA ILE A 361 7.06 -6.42 -10.51
C ILE A 361 7.78 -5.07 -10.41
N GLY A 362 7.17 -4.10 -9.72
CA GLY A 362 7.78 -2.78 -9.59
C GLY A 362 7.08 -1.86 -8.60
N PRO A 363 7.78 -0.82 -8.12
CA PRO A 363 7.15 0.25 -7.37
C PRO A 363 6.26 1.12 -8.25
N THR A 364 5.23 1.70 -7.64
CA THR A 364 4.34 2.70 -8.22
C THR A 364 4.17 3.88 -7.27
N ALA A 365 4.00 5.08 -7.82
CA ALA A 365 3.65 6.28 -7.09
C ALA A 365 2.73 7.17 -7.95
N GLY A 366 1.81 7.89 -7.33
CA GLY A 366 0.88 8.75 -8.04
C GLY A 366 0.30 9.86 -7.19
N GLY A 367 -0.39 10.77 -7.86
CA GLY A 367 -1.21 11.81 -7.25
C GLY A 367 -2.61 11.74 -7.84
N GLN A 368 -3.63 11.89 -6.99
CA GLN A 368 -5.03 11.87 -7.36
C GLN A 368 -5.71 13.15 -6.84
N LEU A 369 -6.46 13.81 -7.71
CA LEU A 369 -7.36 14.90 -7.40
C LEU A 369 -8.78 14.39 -7.53
N LEU A 370 -9.53 14.35 -6.43
CA LEU A 370 -10.90 13.87 -6.40
C LEU A 370 -11.85 15.01 -6.05
N TYR A 371 -12.86 15.22 -6.89
CA TYR A 371 -13.95 16.16 -6.67
C TYR A 371 -15.23 15.41 -6.33
N ALA A 372 -15.79 15.68 -5.15
CA ALA A 372 -17.06 15.14 -4.69
C ALA A 372 -18.21 15.81 -5.45
N VAL A 373 -18.88 15.06 -6.31
CA VAL A 373 -20.09 15.55 -7.00
C VAL A 373 -21.28 15.54 -6.04
N ASN A 374 -21.35 14.50 -5.21
CA ASN A 374 -22.31 14.37 -4.11
C ASN A 374 -21.70 13.53 -2.97
N ASP A 375 -22.50 13.17 -1.98
CA ASP A 375 -22.04 12.47 -0.77
C ASP A 375 -21.52 11.04 -1.02
N ARG A 376 -21.71 10.50 -2.23
CA ARG A 376 -21.35 9.11 -2.56
C ARG A 376 -20.49 8.99 -3.82
N ILE A 377 -20.62 9.92 -4.76
CA ILE A 377 -19.96 9.92 -6.07
C ILE A 377 -18.94 11.05 -6.11
N GLY A 378 -17.68 10.68 -6.35
CA GLY A 378 -16.62 11.60 -6.72
C GLY A 378 -16.16 11.33 -8.15
N VAL A 379 -15.73 12.36 -8.85
CA VAL A 379 -14.95 12.24 -10.09
C VAL A 379 -13.51 12.54 -9.75
N PHE A 380 -12.55 11.84 -10.34
CA PHE A 380 -11.14 12.08 -10.07
C PHE A 380 -10.30 12.07 -11.33
N GLY A 381 -9.21 12.82 -11.29
CA GLY A 381 -8.08 12.70 -12.20
C GLY A 381 -6.86 12.24 -11.42
N GLN A 382 -6.10 11.28 -11.95
CA GLN A 382 -4.85 10.84 -11.34
C GLN A 382 -3.72 10.75 -12.36
N ALA A 383 -2.53 11.13 -11.92
CA ALA A 383 -1.29 10.92 -12.64
C ALA A 383 -0.46 9.90 -11.88
N ARG A 384 0.10 8.92 -12.60
CA ARG A 384 0.87 7.84 -11.99
C ARG A 384 2.16 7.57 -12.73
N TRP A 385 3.17 7.20 -11.95
CA TRP A 385 4.43 6.68 -12.40
C TRP A 385 4.62 5.26 -11.86
N SER A 386 5.03 4.31 -12.70
CA SER A 386 5.44 2.98 -12.25
C SER A 386 6.72 2.50 -12.93
N ARG A 387 7.51 1.72 -12.20
CA ARG A 387 8.80 1.20 -12.67
C ARG A 387 8.84 -0.31 -12.56
N ASN A 388 8.48 -0.98 -13.64
CA ASN A 388 8.31 -2.43 -13.63
C ASN A 388 9.51 -3.15 -14.24
N ASN A 389 10.10 -4.07 -13.47
CA ASN A 389 11.22 -4.89 -13.92
C ASN A 389 10.71 -6.24 -14.42
N TYR A 390 11.26 -6.72 -15.53
CA TYR A 390 10.98 -8.05 -16.07
C TYR A 390 12.19 -8.57 -16.84
N THR A 391 12.49 -9.86 -16.72
CA THR A 391 13.52 -10.49 -17.57
C THR A 391 12.88 -10.88 -18.90
N GLN A 392 13.57 -10.76 -20.03
CA GLN A 392 13.13 -11.21 -21.35
C GLN A 392 14.05 -12.32 -21.87
N THR A 393 13.48 -13.42 -22.40
CA THR A 393 14.25 -14.53 -22.98
C THR A 393 14.02 -14.60 -24.49
N PHE A 394 15.09 -14.86 -25.24
CA PHE A 394 15.09 -14.89 -26.70
C PHE A 394 15.26 -16.32 -27.25
N VAL A 395 14.79 -16.55 -28.47
CA VAL A 395 14.95 -17.82 -29.20
C VAL A 395 16.38 -17.93 -29.75
N GLY A 396 16.93 -19.16 -29.80
CA GLY A 396 18.19 -19.45 -30.49
C GLY A 396 19.47 -19.19 -29.68
N GLY A 397 19.51 -19.53 -28.38
CA GLY A 397 20.73 -19.47 -27.57
C GLY A 397 21.19 -18.07 -27.16
N ARG A 398 20.46 -17.01 -27.53
CA ARG A 398 20.73 -15.64 -27.07
C ARG A 398 20.42 -15.48 -25.56
N LYS A 399 21.32 -14.83 -24.83
CA LYS A 399 21.21 -14.61 -23.37
C LYS A 399 19.89 -13.91 -23.02
N SER A 400 19.30 -14.31 -21.88
CA SER A 400 18.18 -13.56 -21.28
C SER A 400 18.65 -12.16 -20.88
N GLN A 401 17.80 -11.16 -21.09
CA GLN A 401 18.09 -9.76 -20.82
C GLN A 401 17.12 -9.20 -19.79
N ASP A 402 17.62 -8.55 -18.75
CA ASP A 402 16.77 -7.81 -17.82
C ASP A 402 16.30 -6.49 -18.43
N ARG A 403 15.00 -6.27 -18.35
CA ARG A 403 14.32 -5.11 -18.91
C ARG A 403 13.57 -4.34 -17.84
N ARG A 404 13.35 -3.06 -18.14
CA ARG A 404 12.71 -2.10 -17.26
C ARG A 404 11.70 -1.31 -18.08
N MET A 405 10.46 -1.25 -17.61
CA MET A 405 9.42 -0.36 -18.09
C MET A 405 9.35 0.84 -17.16
N GLN A 406 9.24 2.05 -17.71
CA GLN A 406 8.99 3.27 -16.95
C GLN A 406 7.67 3.84 -17.45
N ASN A 407 6.59 3.44 -16.79
CA ASN A 407 5.26 3.83 -17.20
C ASN A 407 4.90 5.18 -16.60
N LEU A 408 4.33 6.05 -17.41
CA LEU A 408 3.63 7.25 -16.97
C LEU A 408 2.19 7.17 -17.47
N SER A 409 1.23 7.41 -16.59
CA SER A 409 -0.19 7.44 -16.95
C SER A 409 -0.91 8.67 -16.44
N VAL A 410 -1.92 9.06 -17.20
CA VAL A 410 -2.92 10.07 -16.84
C VAL A 410 -4.28 9.42 -17.02
N GLU A 411 -5.07 9.41 -15.96
CA GLU A 411 -6.30 8.63 -15.86
C GLU A 411 -7.40 9.48 -15.24
N MET A 412 -8.63 9.26 -15.68
CA MET A 412 -9.82 9.88 -15.12
C MET A 412 -10.81 8.79 -14.73
N GLY A 413 -11.50 8.98 -13.62
CA GLY A 413 -12.36 7.95 -13.07
C GLY A 413 -13.47 8.50 -12.20
N VAL A 414 -14.31 7.57 -11.78
CA VAL A 414 -15.40 7.80 -10.83
C VAL A 414 -15.10 6.97 -9.59
N GLN A 415 -15.23 7.60 -8.42
CA GLN A 415 -15.16 6.96 -7.13
C GLN A 415 -16.56 6.89 -6.53
N TYR A 416 -16.92 5.72 -6.02
CA TYR A 416 -18.11 5.53 -5.19
C TYR A 416 -17.66 5.25 -3.74
N ARG A 417 -17.98 6.12 -2.78
CA ARG A 417 -17.44 6.07 -1.41
C ARG A 417 -18.53 6.18 -0.35
N ARG A 418 -18.37 5.42 0.75
CA ARG A 418 -19.11 5.61 2.01
C ARG A 418 -18.52 6.79 2.79
N ARG A 419 -19.17 7.95 2.76
CA ARG A 419 -18.79 9.11 3.58
C ARG A 419 -19.32 8.97 5.00
N ALA A 420 -18.58 9.52 5.98
CA ALA A 420 -18.81 9.24 7.40
C ALA A 420 -20.12 9.84 7.94
N GLU A 421 -20.66 10.86 7.26
CA GLU A 421 -21.86 11.59 7.67
C GLU A 421 -23.19 10.85 7.37
N ASP A 422 -23.17 9.75 6.61
CA ASP A 422 -24.39 9.06 6.16
C ASP A 422 -24.82 7.87 7.05
N VAL A 423 -24.18 7.67 8.22
CA VAL A 423 -24.55 6.60 9.18
C VAL A 423 -25.71 7.05 10.08
N ASN A 424 -26.79 7.55 9.46
CA ASN A 424 -28.11 7.43 10.06
C ASN A 424 -28.65 6.07 9.66
N LYS A 425 -28.56 5.11 10.59
CA LYS A 425 -29.12 3.76 10.47
C LYS A 425 -30.61 3.85 10.10
N LYS A 426 -30.93 3.71 8.81
CA LYS A 426 -32.20 3.08 8.44
C LYS A 426 -31.94 1.59 8.55
N ASP A 427 -32.52 0.96 9.56
CA ASP A 427 -32.58 -0.50 9.66
C ASP A 427 -33.41 -1.04 8.47
N ILE A 428 -32.77 -1.12 7.30
CA ILE A 428 -33.39 -1.72 6.13
C ILE A 428 -33.29 -3.23 6.35
N PHE A 429 -34.41 -3.81 6.78
CA PHE A 429 -34.53 -5.25 6.97
C PHE A 429 -34.25 -5.96 5.64
N PHE A 430 -33.27 -6.86 5.64
CA PHE A 430 -32.94 -7.67 4.48
C PHE A 430 -33.81 -8.92 4.46
N GLU A 431 -34.49 -9.15 3.35
CA GLU A 431 -35.23 -10.38 3.12
C GLU A 431 -34.49 -11.23 2.09
N PRO A 432 -34.15 -12.49 2.41
CA PRO A 432 -33.58 -13.41 1.44
C PRO A 432 -34.53 -13.62 0.27
N TYR A 433 -33.98 -13.55 -0.95
CA TYR A 433 -34.74 -13.76 -2.18
C TYR A 433 -33.99 -14.68 -3.14
N ASN A 434 -34.75 -15.36 -3.99
CA ASN A 434 -34.17 -16.10 -5.11
C ASN A 434 -34.19 -15.23 -6.36
N PHE A 435 -33.32 -15.50 -7.31
CA PHE A 435 -33.32 -14.85 -8.61
C PHE A 435 -33.04 -15.86 -9.72
N ALA A 436 -33.57 -15.60 -10.90
CA ALA A 436 -33.23 -16.30 -12.13
C ALA A 436 -32.70 -15.29 -13.14
N SER A 437 -31.75 -15.70 -13.98
CA SER A 437 -31.24 -14.86 -15.04
C SER A 437 -31.00 -15.63 -16.31
N VAL A 438 -31.30 -14.99 -17.44
CA VAL A 438 -31.01 -15.46 -18.79
C VAL A 438 -30.07 -14.44 -19.44
N ALA A 439 -29.01 -14.92 -20.06
CA ALA A 439 -28.04 -14.07 -20.74
C ALA A 439 -27.58 -14.69 -22.06
N VAL A 440 -27.23 -13.81 -22.99
CA VAL A 440 -26.51 -14.14 -24.21
C VAL A 440 -25.21 -13.37 -24.25
N GLY A 441 -24.17 -13.97 -24.80
CA GLY A 441 -22.89 -13.31 -24.83
C GLY A 441 -21.88 -13.94 -25.76
N ALA A 442 -20.67 -13.47 -25.60
CA ALA A 442 -19.53 -13.83 -26.40
C ALA A 442 -18.40 -14.35 -25.52
N SER A 443 -17.76 -15.44 -25.94
CA SER A 443 -16.54 -15.94 -25.34
C SER A 443 -15.41 -15.96 -26.36
N TYR A 444 -14.19 -15.69 -25.91
CA TYR A 444 -13.01 -15.74 -26.76
C TYR A 444 -11.98 -16.71 -26.18
N PRO A 445 -11.89 -17.96 -26.69
CA PRO A 445 -10.84 -18.86 -26.29
C PRO A 445 -9.51 -18.33 -26.82
N MET A 446 -8.61 -17.90 -25.94
CA MET A 446 -7.37 -17.23 -26.36
C MET A 446 -6.51 -18.18 -27.21
N ARG A 447 -6.21 -17.84 -28.47
CA ARG A 447 -5.41 -18.68 -29.39
C ARG A 447 -3.99 -18.18 -29.63
N ILE A 448 -3.09 -19.08 -30.03
CA ILE A 448 -1.73 -18.74 -30.49
C ILE A 448 -1.79 -18.30 -31.97
N GLY A 449 -1.67 -16.99 -32.23
CA GLY A 449 -1.43 -16.48 -33.59
C GLY A 449 -2.38 -15.37 -34.07
N ASP A 450 -3.54 -15.22 -33.42
CA ASP A 450 -4.50 -14.18 -33.80
C ASP A 450 -4.08 -12.81 -33.30
N THR A 451 -3.55 -12.02 -34.23
CA THR A 451 -2.92 -10.72 -34.00
C THR A 451 -3.68 -9.56 -34.64
N ARG A 452 -4.72 -9.84 -35.43
CA ARG A 452 -5.60 -8.88 -36.09
C ARG A 452 -7.03 -9.01 -35.57
N LEU A 453 -7.66 -7.89 -35.21
CA LEU A 453 -9.04 -7.83 -34.67
C LEU A 453 -10.04 -8.60 -35.56
N LYS A 454 -9.91 -8.49 -36.88
CA LYS A 454 -10.75 -9.20 -37.87
C LYS A 454 -10.66 -10.73 -37.77
N LYS A 455 -9.50 -11.30 -37.41
CA LYS A 455 -9.35 -12.75 -37.15
C LYS A 455 -9.90 -13.14 -35.77
N MET A 456 -9.76 -12.24 -34.79
CA MET A 456 -10.32 -12.43 -33.45
C MET A 456 -11.86 -12.52 -33.50
N MET A 457 -12.50 -11.64 -34.28
CA MET A 457 -13.95 -11.65 -34.50
C MET A 457 -14.45 -12.92 -35.19
N HIS A 458 -13.64 -13.56 -36.04
CA HIS A 458 -14.00 -14.84 -36.67
C HIS A 458 -13.97 -16.03 -35.70
N HIS A 459 -13.25 -15.91 -34.58
CA HIS A 459 -13.11 -16.97 -33.57
C HIS A 459 -13.89 -16.67 -32.28
N LEU A 460 -14.73 -15.64 -32.32
CA LEU A 460 -15.59 -15.23 -31.22
C LEU A 460 -16.70 -16.26 -31.08
N GLY A 461 -16.67 -16.97 -29.96
CA GLY A 461 -17.70 -17.91 -29.56
C GLY A 461 -18.94 -17.18 -29.09
N GLN A 462 -20.09 -17.82 -29.22
CA GLN A 462 -21.36 -17.33 -28.67
C GLN A 462 -21.71 -18.20 -27.47
N GLN A 463 -22.43 -17.66 -26.50
CA GLN A 463 -22.91 -18.44 -25.36
C GLN A 463 -24.28 -17.99 -24.92
N PHE A 464 -25.07 -18.96 -24.47
CA PHE A 464 -26.37 -18.76 -23.85
C PHE A 464 -26.31 -19.32 -22.45
N SER A 465 -26.61 -18.51 -21.44
CA SER A 465 -26.54 -18.90 -20.03
C SER A 465 -27.90 -18.76 -19.36
N LEU A 466 -28.34 -19.81 -18.69
CA LEU A 466 -29.42 -19.80 -17.73
C LEU A 466 -28.81 -19.90 -16.33
N SER A 467 -29.35 -19.16 -15.37
CA SER A 467 -28.83 -19.16 -14.01
C SER A 467 -29.93 -19.00 -12.99
N TYR A 468 -29.73 -19.63 -11.83
CA TYR A 468 -30.63 -19.55 -10.68
C TYR A 468 -29.79 -19.38 -9.43
N GLY A 469 -30.15 -18.43 -8.58
CA GLY A 469 -29.39 -18.12 -7.39
C GLY A 469 -30.25 -17.67 -6.22
N ARG A 470 -29.61 -17.58 -5.06
CA ARG A 470 -30.23 -17.12 -3.81
C ARG A 470 -29.32 -16.12 -3.13
N ARG A 471 -29.88 -14.94 -2.84
CA ARG A 471 -29.27 -13.97 -1.96
C ARG A 471 -29.70 -14.26 -0.53
N TYR A 472 -28.75 -14.60 0.32
CA TYR A 472 -29.02 -15.03 1.70
C TYR A 472 -28.56 -14.00 2.73
N SER A 473 -27.78 -13.00 2.34
CA SER A 473 -27.41 -11.86 3.18
C SER A 473 -27.48 -10.53 2.42
N GLN A 474 -27.35 -9.43 3.17
CA GLN A 474 -27.24 -8.08 2.61
C GLN A 474 -26.12 -7.91 1.61
N TYR A 475 -25.11 -8.78 1.59
CA TYR A 475 -23.89 -8.62 0.80
C TYR A 475 -23.55 -9.80 -0.08
N ALA A 476 -24.12 -10.98 0.15
CA ALA A 476 -23.67 -12.21 -0.49
C ALA A 476 -24.83 -13.03 -1.08
N SER A 477 -24.55 -13.65 -2.22
CA SER A 477 -25.43 -14.57 -2.90
C SER A 477 -24.66 -15.75 -3.50
N VAL A 478 -25.39 -16.82 -3.78
CA VAL A 478 -24.88 -17.99 -4.51
C VAL A 478 -25.68 -18.18 -5.78
N ARG A 479 -25.04 -18.59 -6.87
CA ARG A 479 -25.67 -18.78 -8.18
C ARG A 479 -25.19 -20.06 -8.84
N GLY A 480 -26.11 -20.91 -9.25
CA GLY A 480 -25.87 -21.99 -10.20
C GLY A 480 -26.05 -21.47 -11.63
N ASN A 481 -25.16 -21.85 -12.53
CA ASN A 481 -25.23 -21.51 -13.95
C ASN A 481 -25.22 -22.77 -14.83
N LEU A 482 -26.01 -22.71 -15.90
CA LEU A 482 -26.07 -23.68 -16.98
C LEU A 482 -25.85 -22.91 -18.27
N GLU A 483 -24.79 -23.22 -19.00
CA GLU A 483 -24.43 -22.51 -20.22
C GLU A 483 -24.22 -23.46 -21.39
N VAL A 484 -24.76 -23.07 -22.54
CA VAL A 484 -24.45 -23.69 -23.83
C VAL A 484 -23.61 -22.71 -24.62
N GLY A 485 -22.36 -23.08 -24.88
CA GLY A 485 -21.47 -22.33 -25.75
C GLY A 485 -21.59 -22.79 -27.20
N HIS A 486 -21.13 -21.95 -28.12
CA HIS A 486 -20.86 -22.29 -29.50
C HIS A 486 -19.45 -21.79 -29.81
N LEU A 487 -18.50 -22.72 -29.92
CA LEU A 487 -17.10 -22.44 -30.19
C LEU A 487 -16.71 -23.01 -31.55
N GLN A 488 -15.75 -22.37 -32.22
CA GLN A 488 -15.13 -22.96 -33.40
C GLN A 488 -14.05 -23.96 -32.99
N TYR A 489 -14.06 -25.15 -33.57
CA TYR A 489 -13.19 -26.28 -33.28
C TYR A 489 -12.43 -26.74 -34.54
N GLY A 490 -11.12 -26.47 -34.63
CA GLY A 490 -10.30 -26.85 -35.80
C GLY A 490 -10.57 -26.06 -37.09
N ARG A 491 -10.14 -26.59 -38.24
CA ARG A 491 -10.42 -25.99 -39.58
C ARG A 491 -11.86 -26.33 -39.99
N GLY A 492 -12.81 -25.47 -39.63
CA GLY A 492 -14.20 -25.52 -40.10
C GLY A 492 -15.18 -26.32 -39.22
N GLY A 493 -14.72 -26.94 -38.13
CA GLY A 493 -15.61 -27.62 -37.18
C GLY A 493 -16.23 -26.64 -36.17
N HIS A 494 -17.43 -26.96 -35.71
CA HIS A 494 -18.14 -26.25 -34.65
C HIS A 494 -18.39 -27.20 -33.47
N THR A 495 -18.38 -26.67 -32.26
CA THR A 495 -18.66 -27.44 -31.04
C THR A 495 -19.58 -26.67 -30.12
N TYR A 496 -20.43 -27.42 -29.41
CA TYR A 496 -21.42 -26.88 -28.49
C TYR A 496 -21.13 -27.37 -27.07
N PRO A 497 -20.15 -26.77 -26.36
CA PRO A 497 -19.84 -27.18 -25.01
C PRO A 497 -20.99 -26.86 -24.06
N LEU A 498 -21.31 -27.80 -23.18
CA LEU A 498 -22.26 -27.62 -22.08
C LEU A 498 -21.46 -27.36 -20.81
N THR A 499 -21.72 -26.23 -20.15
CA THR A 499 -21.05 -25.83 -18.91
C THR A 499 -22.03 -25.76 -17.75
N LEU A 500 -21.66 -26.37 -16.63
CA LEU A 500 -22.29 -26.25 -15.34
C LEU A 500 -21.33 -25.49 -14.42
N GLY A 501 -21.86 -24.56 -13.63
CA GLY A 501 -21.03 -23.81 -12.71
C GLY A 501 -21.77 -23.35 -11.47
N ALA A 502 -20.98 -23.05 -10.45
CA ALA A 502 -21.44 -22.55 -9.16
C ALA A 502 -20.59 -21.35 -8.75
N ASP A 503 -21.24 -20.21 -8.55
CA ASP A 503 -20.64 -18.93 -8.25
C ASP A 503 -21.00 -18.49 -6.83
N TYR A 504 -20.00 -17.99 -6.12
CA TYR A 504 -20.17 -17.15 -4.94
C TYR A 504 -20.09 -15.69 -5.37
N MET A 505 -21.11 -14.90 -5.04
CA MET A 505 -21.22 -13.50 -5.47
C MET A 505 -21.28 -12.57 -4.27
N VAL A 506 -20.65 -11.41 -4.40
CA VAL A 506 -20.56 -10.38 -3.37
C VAL A 506 -21.01 -9.04 -3.97
N ASP A 507 -22.03 -8.44 -3.39
CA ASP A 507 -22.54 -7.12 -3.76
C ASP A 507 -21.62 -6.03 -3.20
N PHE A 508 -20.70 -5.57 -4.05
CA PHE A 508 -19.77 -4.50 -3.73
C PHE A 508 -20.48 -3.19 -3.46
N THR A 509 -21.65 -2.96 -4.05
CA THR A 509 -22.37 -1.70 -3.89
C THR A 509 -23.10 -1.63 -2.55
N ALA A 510 -23.62 -2.77 -2.09
CA ALA A 510 -24.18 -2.91 -0.75
C ALA A 510 -23.07 -2.80 0.32
N LEU A 511 -21.90 -3.41 0.10
CA LEU A 511 -20.74 -3.22 0.99
C LEU A 511 -20.30 -1.75 1.06
N ALA A 512 -20.32 -1.06 -0.08
CA ALA A 512 -19.95 0.35 -0.19
C ALA A 512 -20.91 1.29 0.54
N ALA A 513 -22.22 1.15 0.34
CA ALA A 513 -23.17 2.21 0.70
C ALA A 513 -24.42 1.67 1.40
N GLY A 514 -24.27 0.54 2.07
CA GLY A 514 -25.37 -0.16 2.72
C GLY A 514 -26.30 -0.83 1.70
N TYR A 515 -27.02 -1.83 2.20
CA TYR A 515 -28.06 -2.46 1.44
C TYR A 515 -29.20 -1.47 1.16
N ASN A 516 -29.51 -1.27 -0.12
CA ASN A 516 -30.62 -0.45 -0.56
C ASN A 516 -31.38 -1.19 -1.67
N ARG A 517 -32.63 -1.57 -1.38
CA ARG A 517 -33.52 -2.24 -2.35
C ARG A 517 -33.84 -1.36 -3.54
N GLU A 518 -33.86 -0.06 -3.34
CA GLU A 518 -34.27 0.90 -4.36
C GLU A 518 -33.16 1.27 -5.34
N ARG A 519 -31.96 0.73 -5.12
CA ARG A 519 -30.75 1.10 -5.85
C ARG A 519 -30.89 0.78 -7.35
N ILE A 520 -30.67 1.80 -8.18
CA ILE A 520 -30.79 1.70 -9.64
C ILE A 520 -29.68 0.85 -10.24
N CYS A 521 -28.44 0.95 -9.75
CA CYS A 521 -27.30 0.21 -10.26
C CYS A 521 -26.59 -0.55 -9.13
N THR A 522 -26.37 -1.84 -9.32
CA THR A 522 -25.64 -2.73 -8.40
C THR A 522 -24.51 -3.43 -9.13
N VAL A 523 -23.31 -3.38 -8.58
CA VAL A 523 -22.13 -4.12 -9.04
C VAL A 523 -21.85 -5.27 -8.08
N GLU A 524 -21.88 -6.49 -8.62
CA GLU A 524 -21.59 -7.73 -7.90
C GLU A 524 -20.29 -8.35 -8.44
N GLY A 525 -19.32 -8.63 -7.58
CA GLY A 525 -18.18 -9.47 -7.95
C GLY A 525 -18.51 -10.92 -7.72
N PHE A 526 -18.03 -11.82 -8.59
CA PHE A 526 -18.24 -13.25 -8.40
C PHE A 526 -17.00 -14.08 -8.68
N ALA A 527 -16.90 -15.22 -8.00
CA ALA A 527 -15.91 -16.25 -8.24
C ALA A 527 -16.56 -17.63 -8.10
N GLY A 528 -16.21 -18.56 -8.99
CA GLY A 528 -16.89 -19.84 -9.07
C GLY A 528 -16.07 -20.95 -9.71
N ILE A 529 -16.63 -22.16 -9.64
CA ILE A 529 -16.08 -23.37 -10.26
C ILE A 529 -16.94 -23.80 -11.44
N LEU A 530 -16.31 -24.48 -12.40
CA LEU A 530 -16.87 -24.86 -13.69
C LEU A 530 -16.63 -26.34 -13.98
N TYR A 531 -17.63 -26.99 -14.55
CA TYR A 531 -17.50 -28.24 -15.28
C TYR A 531 -18.03 -28.02 -16.69
N THR A 532 -17.22 -28.27 -17.70
CA THR A 532 -17.59 -28.12 -19.11
C THR A 532 -17.40 -29.45 -19.84
N HIS A 533 -18.50 -30.00 -20.35
CA HIS A 533 -18.47 -31.15 -21.25
C HIS A 533 -18.33 -30.67 -22.70
N HIS A 534 -17.29 -31.12 -23.39
CA HIS A 534 -16.98 -30.69 -24.75
C HIS A 534 -17.29 -31.80 -25.76
N GLY A 535 -18.47 -31.75 -26.37
CA GLY A 535 -18.99 -32.81 -27.25
C GLY A 535 -18.06 -33.19 -28.41
N ALA A 536 -17.48 -32.22 -29.13
CA ALA A 536 -16.59 -32.51 -30.26
C ALA A 536 -15.22 -33.11 -29.87
N ALA A 537 -14.81 -32.94 -28.62
CA ALA A 537 -13.54 -33.46 -28.11
C ALA A 537 -13.75 -34.75 -27.29
N ARG A 538 -15.01 -35.09 -26.95
CA ARG A 538 -15.38 -36.09 -25.94
C ARG A 538 -14.53 -35.96 -24.67
N LYS A 539 -14.34 -34.72 -24.22
CA LYS A 539 -13.51 -34.39 -23.07
C LYS A 539 -14.25 -33.52 -22.09
N ASP A 540 -13.96 -33.75 -20.82
CA ASP A 540 -14.45 -32.98 -19.70
C ASP A 540 -13.37 -32.02 -19.23
N TYR A 541 -13.76 -30.78 -19.00
CA TYR A 541 -12.89 -29.73 -18.52
C TYR A 541 -13.40 -29.23 -17.18
N PHE A 542 -12.50 -29.19 -16.21
CA PHE A 542 -12.73 -28.52 -14.94
C PHE A 542 -12.01 -27.17 -14.94
N GLY A 543 -12.69 -26.16 -14.43
CA GLY A 543 -12.18 -24.80 -14.43
C GLY A 543 -12.69 -23.95 -13.28
N MET A 544 -12.21 -22.71 -13.27
CA MET A 544 -12.64 -21.67 -12.36
C MET A 544 -13.01 -20.43 -13.16
N GLN A 545 -13.92 -19.62 -12.64
CA GLN A 545 -14.27 -18.32 -13.20
C GLN A 545 -14.26 -17.23 -12.15
N GLY A 546 -14.04 -16.01 -12.60
CA GLY A 546 -14.27 -14.82 -11.80
C GLY A 546 -14.51 -13.62 -12.68
N GLY A 547 -15.31 -12.68 -12.18
CA GLY A 547 -15.69 -11.49 -12.93
C GLY A 547 -16.56 -10.53 -12.15
N LEU A 548 -17.12 -9.59 -12.89
CA LEU A 548 -18.05 -8.57 -12.40
C LEU A 548 -19.37 -8.71 -13.12
N LYS A 549 -20.45 -8.40 -12.40
CA LYS A 549 -21.80 -8.32 -12.93
C LYS A 549 -22.40 -6.98 -12.53
N GLU A 550 -22.61 -6.09 -13.49
CA GLU A 550 -23.31 -4.82 -13.30
C GLU A 550 -24.79 -5.00 -13.64
N THR A 551 -25.68 -4.76 -12.69
CA THR A 551 -27.13 -4.85 -12.89
C THR A 551 -27.76 -3.48 -12.76
N ILE A 552 -28.51 -3.07 -13.78
CA ILE A 552 -29.39 -1.90 -13.79
C ILE A 552 -30.81 -2.38 -13.51
N ARG A 553 -31.39 -1.90 -12.42
CA ARG A 553 -32.78 -2.17 -12.03
C ARG A 553 -33.73 -1.45 -12.98
N VAL A 554 -34.67 -2.19 -13.56
CA VAL A 554 -35.76 -1.66 -14.39
C VAL A 554 -37.00 -1.44 -13.53
N ASN A 555 -37.31 -2.39 -12.63
CA ASN A 555 -38.37 -2.28 -11.62
C ASN A 555 -38.06 -3.18 -10.42
N ASP A 556 -39.02 -3.38 -9.52
CA ASP A 556 -38.84 -4.16 -8.28
C ASP A 556 -38.40 -5.61 -8.50
N ARG A 557 -38.68 -6.19 -9.68
CA ARG A 557 -38.39 -7.60 -9.97
C ARG A 557 -37.41 -7.80 -11.11
N TRP A 558 -37.38 -6.89 -12.07
CA TRP A 558 -36.60 -7.01 -13.30
C TRP A 558 -35.38 -6.10 -13.27
N GLY A 559 -34.25 -6.64 -13.69
CA GLY A 559 -33.01 -5.92 -13.94
C GLY A 559 -32.36 -6.39 -15.23
N ILE A 560 -31.66 -5.48 -15.91
CA ILE A 560 -30.79 -5.80 -17.04
C ILE A 560 -29.37 -5.82 -16.50
N PHE A 561 -28.57 -6.81 -16.88
CA PHE A 561 -27.19 -6.89 -16.41
C PHE A 561 -26.20 -7.08 -17.55
N ALA A 562 -25.01 -6.56 -17.34
CA ALA A 562 -23.79 -6.92 -18.04
C ALA A 562 -22.94 -7.77 -17.10
N GLU A 563 -22.25 -8.77 -17.65
CA GLU A 563 -21.31 -9.59 -16.92
C GLU A 563 -20.04 -9.74 -17.74
N GLU A 564 -18.91 -9.38 -17.16
CA GLU A 564 -17.60 -9.51 -17.77
C GLU A 564 -16.65 -10.30 -16.87
N ALA A 565 -16.04 -11.34 -17.44
CA ALA A 565 -15.41 -12.37 -16.64
C ALA A 565 -14.36 -13.15 -17.42
N MET A 566 -13.59 -13.92 -16.66
CA MET A 566 -12.50 -14.71 -17.17
C MET A 566 -12.58 -16.12 -16.63
N ARG A 567 -12.53 -17.10 -17.54
CA ARG A 567 -12.47 -18.52 -17.20
C ARG A 567 -11.07 -19.05 -17.39
N ALA A 568 -10.67 -19.93 -16.48
CA ALA A 568 -9.44 -20.69 -16.57
C ALA A 568 -9.77 -22.19 -16.53
N TYR A 569 -9.30 -22.93 -17.53
CA TYR A 569 -9.47 -24.38 -17.65
C TYR A 569 -8.13 -25.08 -17.61
N LYS A 570 -8.08 -26.27 -17.00
CA LYS A 570 -6.92 -27.16 -17.09
C LYS A 570 -6.91 -27.83 -18.46
N GLY A 571 -5.84 -27.63 -19.24
CA GLY A 571 -5.73 -28.08 -20.63
C GLY A 571 -6.29 -27.08 -21.65
N ALA A 572 -6.09 -27.38 -22.94
CA ALA A 572 -6.63 -26.58 -24.04
C ALA A 572 -8.10 -26.94 -24.32
N ILE A 573 -9.01 -26.00 -24.07
CA ILE A 573 -10.46 -26.18 -24.33
C ILE A 573 -10.79 -26.36 -25.83
N ILE A 574 -9.94 -25.84 -26.72
CA ILE A 574 -10.03 -26.02 -28.17
C ILE A 574 -8.64 -26.23 -28.79
N PRO A 575 -8.53 -26.91 -29.95
CA PRO A 575 -7.29 -26.99 -30.73
C PRO A 575 -6.78 -25.59 -31.07
N GLY A 576 -5.57 -25.26 -30.59
CA GLY A 576 -4.94 -23.95 -30.80
C GLY A 576 -5.19 -22.92 -29.70
N ALA A 577 -5.97 -23.25 -28.65
CA ALA A 577 -6.00 -22.45 -27.43
C ALA A 577 -4.58 -22.35 -26.83
N ARG A 578 -4.20 -21.15 -26.42
CA ARG A 578 -2.94 -20.86 -25.77
C ARG A 578 -2.99 -21.41 -24.35
N THR A 579 -2.16 -22.40 -24.09
CA THR A 579 -1.88 -22.85 -22.73
C THR A 579 -0.81 -21.94 -22.11
N LEU A 580 -1.05 -21.50 -20.89
CA LEU A 580 -0.16 -20.66 -20.10
C LEU A 580 0.43 -21.50 -18.98
N THR A 581 1.75 -21.37 -18.77
CA THR A 581 2.57 -22.10 -17.78
C THR A 581 2.76 -23.60 -18.04
N ASN A 582 3.68 -24.23 -17.30
CA ASN A 582 3.96 -25.68 -17.39
C ASN A 582 2.74 -26.55 -16.98
N GLY A 583 1.71 -25.96 -16.35
CA GLY A 583 0.47 -26.64 -15.94
C GLY A 583 -0.64 -26.67 -17.00
N GLU A 584 -0.35 -26.23 -18.23
CA GLU A 584 -1.24 -26.26 -19.40
C GLU A 584 -2.61 -25.57 -19.24
N PHE A 585 -2.72 -24.46 -18.50
CA PHE A 585 -4.01 -23.78 -18.33
C PHE A 585 -4.40 -22.95 -19.56
N SER A 586 -5.64 -23.06 -20.04
CA SER A 586 -6.19 -22.16 -21.07
C SER A 586 -7.11 -21.12 -20.45
N LEU A 587 -7.08 -19.90 -21.00
CA LEU A 587 -7.88 -18.77 -20.54
C LEU A 587 -8.93 -18.40 -21.60
N MET A 588 -10.15 -18.11 -21.14
CA MET A 588 -11.29 -17.75 -21.97
C MET A 588 -12.03 -16.58 -21.33
N PRO A 589 -11.71 -15.32 -21.69
CA PRO A 589 -12.57 -14.18 -21.36
C PRO A 589 -13.94 -14.32 -22.02
N TYR A 590 -14.97 -13.84 -21.34
CA TYR A 590 -16.32 -13.73 -21.87
C TYR A 590 -17.03 -12.46 -21.38
N ALA A 591 -18.03 -12.05 -22.14
CA ALA A 591 -18.95 -10.98 -21.78
C ALA A 591 -20.38 -11.41 -22.10
N ASN A 592 -21.30 -11.27 -21.14
CA ASN A 592 -22.71 -11.57 -21.27
C ASN A 592 -23.56 -10.32 -21.04
N LEU A 593 -24.67 -10.22 -21.78
CA LEU A 593 -25.75 -9.29 -21.51
C LEU A 593 -27.01 -10.11 -21.25
N GLY A 594 -27.74 -9.77 -20.21
CA GLY A 594 -28.88 -10.56 -19.79
C GLY A 594 -29.90 -9.79 -19.00
N VAL A 595 -30.94 -10.53 -18.64
CA VAL A 595 -32.04 -10.05 -17.80
C VAL A 595 -32.13 -10.95 -16.58
N SER A 596 -32.28 -10.34 -15.42
CA SER A 596 -32.49 -11.02 -14.14
C SER A 596 -33.88 -10.72 -13.60
N TYR A 597 -34.53 -11.75 -13.07
CA TYR A 597 -35.81 -11.68 -12.36
C TYR A 597 -35.63 -12.08 -10.90
N ILE A 598 -36.17 -11.28 -9.99
CA ILE A 598 -36.15 -11.51 -8.54
C ILE A 598 -37.49 -12.07 -8.08
N PHE A 599 -37.43 -13.20 -7.36
CA PHE A 599 -38.56 -13.82 -6.68
C PHE A 599 -38.61 -13.33 -5.23
N TRP A 600 -39.45 -12.32 -4.98
CA TRP A 600 -39.83 -11.94 -3.62
C TRP A 600 -40.78 -12.98 -3.03
N LYS A 601 -40.79 -13.07 -1.70
CA LYS A 601 -41.87 -13.74 -0.98
C LYS A 601 -43.07 -12.82 -0.85
#